data_AF-A0A8J5HIY9-F1
#
_entry.id   AF-A0A8J5HIY9-F1
#
_cell.length_a   1.000
_cell.length_b   1.000
_cell.length_c   1.000
_cell.angle_alpha   90.00
_cell.angle_beta   90.00
_cell.angle_gamma   90.00
#
_symmetry.space_group_name_H-M   'P 1'
#
loop_
_entity.id
_entity.type
_entity.pdbx_description
1 polymer ?
#
loop_
_entity_poly.entity_id
_entity_poly.type
_entity_poly.pdbx_seq_one_letter_code
_entity_poly.pdbx_strand_id
1 'polypeptide(L)'
;MILYSQDSIWDCFVSVDCGGNESFTDELGLEWTPDSQFVYGETARISAPNENRKQYMTVCYFPADNRKYCYTFNVTVRTHYLVRTSFFHWTTIVIYDANTIVTHEAVILATAPAISICVSNATTGEPFISTIELRQFNGSLYHMDFETLFFLSLSARINFDAETNESYPDDPYDRIWESDSLKRANYLVDVAAGTQRISTTVPIDVNSDERPPSKVMQTAVVGHNGGLNYRLNLNGFPGNGWTFCYFAEIEDLKPDEIRKFRLVLPGNKELTHLIVNVKENAQRKYRLYEPGSYNISLPFVLSFAFKKTNDSSKGPILNAFEIYKYMEINYGSLDALTMESFVSHYPKEVWAQEGGDPCLPTPWSWVQCNSDPQPQIGKDNDPVPREEKRLQLLIWCLEDAQVEKT
;
A
#
# COMPACT_ATOMS: atom_id res chain seq x y z
N MET A 1 2.86 3.78 37.04
CA MET A 1 2.29 4.66 36.01
C MET A 1 3.45 5.11 35.15
N ILE A 2 3.78 4.33 34.12
CA ILE A 2 4.81 4.70 33.15
C ILE A 2 4.02 5.28 31.99
N LEU A 3 4.11 6.60 31.84
CA LEU A 3 3.61 7.31 30.67
C LEU A 3 4.54 6.92 29.52
N TYR A 4 4.07 6.14 28.56
CA TYR A 4 4.73 6.09 27.25
C TYR A 4 4.53 7.47 26.63
N SER A 5 5.61 8.25 26.54
CA SER A 5 5.62 9.47 25.75
C SER A 5 5.40 9.09 24.29
N GLN A 6 4.37 9.66 23.67
CA GLN A 6 4.07 9.60 22.23
C GLN A 6 5.13 10.30 21.36
N ASP A 7 6.21 10.81 21.96
CA ASP A 7 7.21 11.65 21.31
C ASP A 7 8.23 10.89 20.43
N SER A 8 8.19 9.55 20.36
CA SER A 8 9.21 8.75 19.63
C SER A 8 8.77 8.16 18.29
N ILE A 9 7.57 8.46 17.78
CA ILE A 9 7.09 7.95 16.48
C ILE A 9 7.53 8.86 15.32
N TRP A 10 7.74 10.15 15.60
CA TRP A 10 8.08 11.18 14.61
C TRP A 10 9.49 11.08 14.04
N ASP A 11 10.42 10.46 14.77
CA ASP A 11 11.84 10.38 14.36
C ASP A 11 12.11 9.38 13.20
N CYS A 12 11.09 8.68 12.68
CA CYS A 12 11.27 7.60 11.70
C CYS A 12 10.43 7.72 10.42
N PHE A 13 9.69 8.82 10.21
CA PHE A 13 8.99 9.05 8.94
C PHE A 13 9.91 9.74 7.95
N VAL A 14 9.92 9.23 6.71
CA VAL A 14 10.58 9.88 5.59
C VAL A 14 9.53 10.26 4.57
N SER A 15 9.43 11.53 4.24
CA SER A 15 8.57 12.02 3.17
C SER A 15 9.40 12.91 2.23
N VAL A 16 9.37 12.57 0.95
CA VAL A 16 10.12 13.24 -0.11
C VAL A 16 9.13 13.87 -1.09
N ASP A 17 9.28 15.18 -1.29
CA ASP A 17 8.62 15.96 -2.34
C ASP A 17 9.53 16.00 -3.57
N CYS A 18 9.22 15.17 -4.57
CA CYS A 18 10.05 15.00 -5.75
C CYS A 18 9.90 16.20 -6.70
N GLY A 19 11.01 16.87 -7.01
CA GLY A 19 11.02 18.13 -7.74
C GLY A 19 10.71 19.37 -6.89
N GLY A 20 10.50 19.19 -5.58
CA GLY A 20 10.40 20.27 -4.61
C GLY A 20 11.73 21.02 -4.45
N ASN A 21 11.68 22.28 -4.05
CA ASN A 21 12.88 23.12 -3.89
C ASN A 21 13.26 23.45 -2.43
N GLU A 22 12.34 23.22 -1.50
CA GLU A 22 12.51 23.57 -0.08
C GLU A 22 11.76 22.59 0.79
N SER A 23 12.30 22.32 1.98
CA SER A 23 11.58 21.53 2.98
C SER A 23 10.37 22.30 3.51
N PHE A 24 9.31 21.60 3.87
CA PHE A 24 8.14 22.18 4.50
C PHE A 24 7.45 21.18 5.42
N THR A 25 6.65 21.70 6.34
CA THR A 25 5.74 20.88 7.15
C THR A 25 4.33 21.05 6.60
N ASP A 26 3.64 19.95 6.35
CA ASP A 26 2.26 19.99 5.87
C ASP A 26 1.25 20.26 7.02
N GLU A 27 -0.03 20.35 6.67
CA GLU A 27 -1.11 20.60 7.62
C GLU A 27 -1.29 19.48 8.67
N LEU A 28 -0.75 18.29 8.39
CA LEU A 28 -0.78 17.13 9.29
C LEU A 28 0.44 17.09 10.22
N GLY A 29 1.39 18.02 10.07
CA GLY A 29 2.63 18.05 10.85
C GLY A 29 3.73 17.16 10.30
N LEU A 30 3.59 16.60 9.09
CA LEU A 30 4.62 15.78 8.45
C LEU A 30 5.67 16.68 7.78
N GLU A 31 6.94 16.38 8.04
CA GLU A 31 8.05 17.06 7.36
C GLU A 31 8.30 16.43 5.98
N TRP A 32 8.27 17.28 4.96
CA TRP A 32 8.57 16.95 3.57
C TRP A 32 9.92 17.55 3.20
N THR A 33 10.80 16.71 2.66
CA THR A 33 12.13 17.12 2.20
C THR A 33 12.20 17.08 0.67
N PRO A 34 12.88 18.03 0.02
CA PRO A 34 13.07 17.98 -1.42
C PRO A 34 14.04 16.86 -1.80
N ASP A 35 13.85 16.28 -2.99
CA ASP A 35 14.76 15.29 -3.58
C ASP A 35 16.09 15.88 -4.10
N SER A 36 16.44 17.12 -3.71
CA SER A 36 17.66 17.83 -4.09
C SER A 36 18.99 17.10 -3.86
N GLN A 37 19.00 16.06 -3.03
CA GLN A 37 20.15 15.17 -2.85
C GLN A 37 20.38 14.22 -4.03
N PHE A 38 19.38 14.09 -4.91
CA PHE A 38 19.39 13.27 -6.10
C PHE A 38 19.89 14.09 -7.29
N VAL A 39 20.93 13.58 -7.96
CA VAL A 39 21.65 14.32 -9.02
C VAL A 39 20.99 14.15 -10.40
N TYR A 40 19.98 13.30 -10.49
CA TYR A 40 19.37 12.89 -11.75
C TYR A 40 17.92 13.34 -11.82
N GLY A 41 17.47 13.66 -13.03
CA GLY A 41 16.09 14.09 -13.29
C GLY A 41 15.96 15.59 -13.46
N GLU A 42 14.86 15.97 -14.10
CA GLU A 42 14.42 17.34 -14.29
C GLU A 42 13.12 17.56 -13.52
N THR A 43 12.87 18.79 -13.10
CA THR A 43 11.71 19.14 -12.27
C THR A 43 10.65 19.81 -13.11
N ALA A 44 9.39 19.39 -12.98
CA ALA A 44 8.25 20.09 -13.55
C ALA A 44 7.27 20.52 -12.45
N ARG A 45 6.62 21.67 -12.66
CA ARG A 45 5.50 22.12 -11.83
C ARG A 45 4.19 21.65 -12.42
N ILE A 46 3.32 21.17 -11.55
CA ILE A 46 1.97 20.74 -11.87
C ILE A 46 0.99 21.71 -11.22
N SER A 47 -0.11 21.98 -11.92
CA SER A 47 -1.24 22.71 -11.37
C SER A 47 -2.54 22.03 -11.76
N ALA A 48 -3.37 21.71 -10.79
CA ALA A 48 -4.67 21.08 -11.00
C ALA A 48 -5.76 21.82 -10.21
N PRO A 49 -6.97 22.00 -10.77
CA PRO A 49 -8.02 22.84 -10.19
C PRO A 49 -8.63 22.35 -8.86
N ASN A 50 -8.23 21.19 -8.32
CA ASN A 50 -8.73 20.67 -7.03
C ASN A 50 -7.64 20.00 -6.18
N GLU A 51 -6.37 20.25 -6.48
CA GLU A 51 -5.26 19.78 -5.67
C GLU A 51 -4.54 20.99 -5.10
N ASN A 52 -4.38 21.04 -3.78
CA ASN A 52 -3.75 22.15 -3.05
C ASN A 52 -2.55 21.69 -2.22
N ARG A 53 -2.34 20.38 -2.09
CA ARG A 53 -1.25 19.81 -1.30
C ARG A 53 0.07 20.06 -2.01
N LYS A 54 1.01 20.68 -1.29
CA LYS A 54 2.29 21.17 -1.84
C LYS A 54 3.13 20.06 -2.47
N GLN A 55 3.16 18.88 -1.88
CA GLN A 55 3.89 17.70 -2.36
C GLN A 55 3.39 17.13 -3.70
N TYR A 56 2.24 17.59 -4.19
CA TYR A 56 1.71 17.22 -5.51
C TYR A 56 1.76 18.37 -6.52
N MET A 57 2.43 19.48 -6.18
CA MET A 57 2.62 20.62 -7.10
C MET A 57 3.87 20.48 -7.95
N THR A 58 4.69 19.47 -7.68
CA THR A 58 5.96 19.21 -8.33
C THR A 58 6.10 17.72 -8.66
N VAL A 59 6.85 17.45 -9.73
CA VAL A 59 7.32 16.11 -10.06
C VAL A 59 8.77 16.18 -10.47
N CYS A 60 9.48 15.10 -10.19
CA CYS A 60 10.76 14.80 -10.80
C CYS A 60 10.53 13.79 -11.93
N TYR A 61 10.95 14.14 -13.15
CA TYR A 61 10.88 13.27 -14.32
C TYR A 61 12.27 12.97 -14.87
N PHE A 62 12.42 11.82 -15.49
CA PHE A 62 13.70 11.31 -15.94
C PHE A 62 13.70 11.07 -17.45
N PRO A 63 14.88 11.09 -18.09
CA PRO A 63 15.00 10.75 -19.50
C PRO A 63 14.37 9.38 -19.82
N ALA A 64 13.66 9.31 -20.95
CA ALA A 64 13.15 8.06 -21.51
C ALA A 64 14.30 7.27 -22.18
N ASP A 65 15.24 6.79 -21.37
CA ASP A 65 16.37 5.98 -21.80
C ASP A 65 16.36 4.59 -21.15
N ASN A 66 17.36 3.77 -21.48
CA ASN A 66 17.49 2.41 -20.94
C ASN A 66 18.11 2.38 -19.52
N ARG A 67 18.13 3.52 -18.80
CA ARG A 67 18.67 3.59 -17.44
C ARG A 67 17.57 3.45 -16.41
N LYS A 68 18.01 3.26 -15.17
CA LYS A 68 17.18 3.37 -13.98
C LYS A 68 17.67 4.52 -13.11
N TYR A 69 16.76 5.06 -12.31
CA TYR A 69 17.00 6.18 -11.43
C TYR A 69 16.47 5.80 -10.04
N CYS A 70 17.38 5.61 -9.09
CA CYS A 70 17.09 4.98 -7.81
C CYS A 70 17.30 5.90 -6.60
N TYR A 71 16.23 6.19 -5.87
CA TYR A 71 16.30 6.83 -4.56
C TYR A 71 16.73 5.81 -3.52
N THR A 72 17.77 6.11 -2.74
CA THR A 72 18.30 5.19 -1.72
C THR A 72 18.09 5.75 -0.32
N PHE A 73 17.46 4.97 0.55
CA PHE A 73 17.13 5.35 1.92
C PHE A 73 17.79 4.39 2.91
N ASN A 74 18.40 4.94 3.95
CA ASN A 74 18.91 4.15 5.06
C ASN A 74 17.74 3.63 5.90
N VAL A 75 17.78 2.35 6.27
CA VAL A 75 16.72 1.69 7.03
C VAL A 75 17.29 0.76 8.11
N THR A 76 16.45 0.41 9.08
CA THR A 76 16.80 -0.53 10.13
C THR A 76 16.53 -1.95 9.65
N VAL A 77 17.58 -2.78 9.59
CA VAL A 77 17.47 -4.20 9.20
C VAL A 77 16.51 -4.95 10.14
N ARG A 78 15.76 -5.93 9.61
CA ARG A 78 14.72 -6.71 10.30
C ARG A 78 13.54 -5.88 10.79
N THR A 79 13.23 -4.80 10.08
CA THR A 79 12.09 -3.94 10.37
C THR A 79 11.18 -3.87 9.16
N HIS A 80 9.87 -3.90 9.39
CA HIS A 80 8.88 -3.71 8.35
C HIS A 80 8.72 -2.22 8.03
N TYR A 81 8.65 -1.91 6.75
CA TYR A 81 8.41 -0.57 6.23
C TYR A 81 7.21 -0.60 5.30
N LEU A 82 6.30 0.35 5.49
CA LEU A 82 5.39 0.77 4.43
C LEU A 82 6.15 1.73 3.52
N VAL A 83 6.24 1.36 2.24
CA VAL A 83 6.79 2.19 1.18
C VAL A 83 5.62 2.63 0.31
N ARG A 84 5.43 3.94 0.20
CA ARG A 84 4.40 4.54 -0.63
C ARG A 84 5.02 5.48 -1.65
N THR A 85 4.60 5.34 -2.90
CA THR A 85 5.00 6.21 -4.01
C THR A 85 3.76 6.73 -4.70
N SER A 86 3.73 8.01 -5.02
CA SER A 86 2.62 8.63 -5.74
C SER A 86 3.05 9.28 -7.04
N PHE A 87 2.14 9.24 -8.00
CA PHE A 87 2.33 9.69 -9.38
C PHE A 87 1.14 10.58 -9.72
N PHE A 88 1.40 11.88 -9.84
CA PHE A 88 0.38 12.82 -10.23
C PHE A 88 0.38 13.02 -11.74
N HIS A 89 -0.62 12.45 -12.40
CA HIS A 89 -0.78 12.63 -13.84
C HIS A 89 -1.40 13.99 -14.14
N TRP A 90 -0.74 14.73 -15.03
CA TRP A 90 -1.21 16.02 -15.55
C TRP A 90 -1.15 15.99 -17.08
N THR A 91 -2.26 16.29 -17.72
CA THR A 91 -2.33 16.41 -19.17
C THR A 91 -3.02 17.71 -19.57
N THR A 92 -2.53 18.33 -20.65
CA THR A 92 -3.12 19.51 -21.28
C THR A 92 -4.34 19.14 -22.14
N ILE A 93 -4.50 17.85 -22.49
CA ILE A 93 -5.64 17.31 -23.22
C ILE A 93 -6.62 16.73 -22.20
N VAL A 94 -7.87 17.17 -22.22
CA VAL A 94 -8.92 16.67 -21.31
C VAL A 94 -9.25 15.21 -21.67
N ILE A 95 -8.47 14.28 -21.13
CA ILE A 95 -8.83 12.86 -21.02
C ILE A 95 -9.50 12.70 -19.64
N TYR A 96 -10.55 11.90 -19.56
CA TYR A 96 -11.11 11.49 -18.27
C TYR A 96 -9.95 10.89 -17.45
N ASP A 97 -9.65 11.46 -16.27
CA ASP A 97 -8.53 11.16 -15.34
C ASP A 97 -7.31 12.13 -15.31
N ALA A 98 -7.37 13.25 -16.03
CA ALA A 98 -6.30 14.27 -16.13
C ALA A 98 -5.79 14.97 -14.84
N ASN A 99 -6.24 14.58 -13.64
CA ASN A 99 -5.80 15.13 -12.35
C ASN A 99 -5.87 14.06 -11.25
N THR A 100 -5.45 12.82 -11.57
CA THR A 100 -5.51 11.71 -10.61
C THR A 100 -4.13 11.44 -10.02
N ILE A 101 -4.10 11.31 -8.70
CA ILE A 101 -2.91 10.86 -7.98
C ILE A 101 -3.02 9.35 -7.86
N VAL A 102 -2.18 8.65 -8.62
CA VAL A 102 -2.05 7.20 -8.52
C VAL A 102 -1.07 6.89 -7.40
N THR A 103 -1.48 6.06 -6.45
CA THR A 103 -0.67 5.73 -5.28
C THR A 103 -0.43 4.23 -5.22
N HIS A 104 0.79 3.90 -4.86
CA HIS A 104 1.32 2.56 -4.86
C HIS A 104 1.96 2.32 -3.51
N GLU A 105 1.49 1.30 -2.79
CA GLU A 105 1.91 0.99 -1.43
C GLU A 105 2.38 -0.47 -1.35
N ALA A 106 3.54 -0.68 -0.73
CA ALA A 106 4.03 -1.99 -0.35
C ALA A 106 4.43 -2.03 1.13
N VAL A 107 4.28 -3.20 1.75
CA VAL A 107 4.90 -3.51 3.05
C VAL A 107 6.05 -4.48 2.81
N ILE A 108 7.26 -4.06 3.15
CA ILE A 108 8.50 -4.80 2.91
C ILE A 108 9.26 -5.00 4.22
N LEU A 109 9.90 -6.16 4.36
CA LEU A 109 10.86 -6.42 5.43
C LEU A 109 12.25 -5.98 4.96
N ALA A 110 12.87 -5.03 5.67
CA ALA A 110 14.24 -4.60 5.35
C ALA A 110 15.24 -5.71 5.69
N THR A 111 15.82 -6.36 4.67
CA THR A 111 16.85 -7.40 4.83
C THR A 111 18.28 -6.85 4.75
N ALA A 112 18.42 -5.61 4.26
CA ALA A 112 19.66 -4.85 4.10
C ALA A 112 19.54 -3.48 4.79
N PRO A 113 20.65 -2.77 5.07
CA PRO A 113 20.61 -1.46 5.76
C PRO A 113 20.12 -0.31 4.86
N ALA A 114 19.79 -0.59 3.60
CA ALA A 114 19.26 0.38 2.66
C ALA A 114 18.10 -0.20 1.84
N ILE A 115 17.16 0.66 1.47
CA ILE A 115 16.09 0.38 0.51
C ILE A 115 16.27 1.32 -0.67
N SER A 116 16.27 0.77 -1.89
CA SER A 116 16.31 1.54 -3.13
C SER A 116 14.96 1.51 -3.84
N ILE A 117 14.42 2.67 -4.18
CA ILE A 117 13.19 2.84 -4.95
C ILE A 117 13.59 3.36 -6.33
N CYS A 118 13.47 2.51 -7.34
CA CYS A 118 13.94 2.78 -8.69
C CYS A 118 12.78 3.00 -9.66
N VAL A 119 12.90 4.02 -10.49
CA VAL A 119 12.09 4.19 -11.70
C VAL A 119 12.96 3.90 -12.92
N SER A 120 12.41 3.18 -13.90
CA SER A 120 13.12 2.83 -15.14
C SER A 120 12.13 2.72 -16.27
N ASN A 121 12.52 3.10 -17.49
CA ASN A 121 11.85 2.81 -18.76
C ASN A 121 10.31 2.83 -18.72
N ALA A 122 9.69 3.92 -19.17
CA ALA A 122 8.26 3.93 -19.45
C ALA A 122 8.00 3.39 -20.86
N THR A 123 7.01 2.49 -21.01
CA THR A 123 6.62 1.95 -22.32
C THR A 123 6.23 3.07 -23.29
N THR A 124 5.63 4.15 -22.77
CA THR A 124 5.46 5.44 -23.45
C THR A 124 5.68 6.60 -22.48
N GLY A 125 6.33 7.68 -22.93
CA GLY A 125 6.58 8.88 -22.12
C GLY A 125 7.87 8.84 -21.30
N GLU A 126 8.05 9.87 -20.46
CA GLU A 126 9.16 10.00 -19.51
C GLU A 126 8.71 9.48 -18.14
N PRO A 127 9.46 8.57 -17.48
CA PRO A 127 9.12 8.15 -16.13
C PRO A 127 9.23 9.33 -15.17
N PHE A 128 8.28 9.44 -14.26
CA PHE A 128 8.23 10.52 -13.28
C PHE A 128 7.77 9.99 -11.93
N ILE A 129 7.97 10.78 -10.87
CA ILE A 129 7.49 10.50 -9.52
C ILE A 129 7.16 11.81 -8.81
N SER A 130 6.09 11.84 -8.03
CA SER A 130 5.67 13.03 -7.26
C SER A 130 6.12 12.94 -5.82
N THR A 131 5.88 11.79 -5.16
CA THR A 131 6.24 11.62 -3.76
C THR A 131 6.80 10.23 -3.48
N ILE A 132 7.68 10.17 -2.47
CA ILE A 132 8.17 8.93 -1.87
C ILE A 132 8.00 9.05 -0.37
N GLU A 133 7.40 8.03 0.24
CA GLU A 133 7.09 8.01 1.66
C GLU A 133 7.49 6.66 2.25
N LEU A 134 8.30 6.68 3.31
CA LEU A 134 8.66 5.50 4.08
C LEU A 134 8.12 5.67 5.50
N ARG A 135 7.39 4.66 5.98
CA ARG A 135 6.86 4.60 7.35
C ARG A 135 7.35 3.32 8.00
N GLN A 136 8.07 3.47 9.10
CA GLN A 136 8.55 2.34 9.89
C GLN A 136 7.41 1.76 10.73
N PHE A 137 7.24 0.44 10.71
CA PHE A 137 6.37 -0.25 11.66
C PHE A 137 7.12 -0.65 12.92
N ASN A 138 6.49 -0.46 14.06
CA ASN A 138 6.99 -0.93 15.35
C ASN A 138 6.33 -2.27 15.71
N GLY A 139 7.14 -3.30 15.96
CA GLY A 139 6.65 -4.63 16.37
C GLY A 139 6.35 -5.55 15.18
N SER A 140 5.39 -6.45 15.39
CA SER A 140 5.05 -7.56 14.47
C SER A 140 3.83 -7.26 13.59
N LEU A 141 3.59 -5.99 13.25
CA LEU A 141 2.57 -5.58 12.28
C LEU A 141 2.88 -6.17 10.90
N TYR A 142 1.84 -6.59 10.18
CA TYR A 142 1.99 -7.26 8.88
C TYR A 142 2.91 -8.47 8.92
N HIS A 143 2.85 -9.27 9.99
CA HIS A 143 3.60 -10.51 10.05
C HIS A 143 3.17 -11.47 8.93
N MET A 144 4.16 -12.08 8.27
CA MET A 144 3.96 -13.03 7.18
C MET A 144 4.81 -14.28 7.41
N ASP A 145 4.23 -15.46 7.19
CA ASP A 145 4.96 -16.74 7.25
C ASP A 145 6.06 -16.86 6.16
N PHE A 146 6.02 -16.02 5.13
CA PHE A 146 6.87 -16.09 3.95
C PHE A 146 7.51 -14.73 3.58
N GLU A 147 7.81 -13.93 4.61
CA GLU A 147 8.45 -12.61 4.54
C GLU A 147 9.79 -12.58 3.81
N THR A 148 10.48 -13.73 3.66
CA THR A 148 11.74 -13.81 2.90
C THR A 148 11.51 -14.02 1.40
N LEU A 149 10.34 -14.55 1.01
CA LEU A 149 10.03 -14.91 -0.37
C LEU A 149 9.06 -13.91 -1.02
N PHE A 150 8.26 -13.20 -0.23
CA PHE A 150 7.26 -12.28 -0.73
C PHE A 150 7.20 -11.01 0.12
N PHE A 151 6.71 -9.95 -0.50
CA PHE A 151 6.26 -8.74 0.18
C PHE A 151 4.78 -8.49 -0.11
N LEU A 152 4.15 -7.57 0.62
CA LEU A 152 2.74 -7.22 0.43
C LEU A 152 2.61 -6.01 -0.47
N SER A 153 1.77 -6.09 -1.50
CA SER A 153 1.31 -4.94 -2.29
C SER A 153 -0.14 -4.63 -1.95
N LEU A 154 -0.44 -3.38 -1.56
CA LEU A 154 -1.79 -2.99 -1.17
C LEU A 154 -2.74 -3.17 -2.35
N SER A 155 -3.89 -3.79 -2.10
CA SER A 155 -4.96 -3.94 -3.10
C SER A 155 -6.24 -3.22 -2.68
N ALA A 156 -6.56 -3.22 -1.39
CA ALA A 156 -7.64 -2.43 -0.83
C ALA A 156 -7.45 -2.22 0.68
N ARG A 157 -7.66 -1.00 1.18
CA ARG A 157 -7.80 -0.69 2.60
C ARG A 157 -8.98 0.27 2.74
N ILE A 158 -10.09 -0.20 3.29
CA ILE A 158 -11.37 0.53 3.26
C ILE A 158 -11.88 0.79 4.67
N ASN A 159 -12.28 2.03 4.94
CA ASN A 159 -13.04 2.45 6.10
C ASN A 159 -14.53 2.64 5.71
N PHE A 160 -15.42 1.88 6.35
CA PHE A 160 -16.85 1.93 6.10
C PHE A 160 -17.51 3.03 6.92
N ASP A 161 -18.42 3.78 6.27
CA ASP A 161 -19.10 4.93 6.84
C ASP A 161 -18.19 6.17 7.06
N ALA A 162 -16.99 6.19 6.46
CA ALA A 162 -16.14 7.38 6.48
C ALA A 162 -16.63 8.42 5.45
N GLU A 163 -16.61 9.71 5.79
CA GLU A 163 -16.90 10.79 4.82
C GLU A 163 -15.68 11.10 3.95
N THR A 164 -14.50 11.00 4.54
CA THR A 164 -13.20 11.26 3.92
C THR A 164 -12.24 10.11 4.23
N ASN A 165 -11.12 10.06 3.52
CA ASN A 165 -10.05 9.13 3.88
C ASN A 165 -9.52 9.46 5.28
N GLU A 166 -9.13 8.43 6.01
CA GLU A 166 -8.52 8.54 7.33
C GLU A 166 -7.06 8.11 7.24
N SER A 167 -6.16 8.88 7.84
CA SER A 167 -4.72 8.62 7.83
C SER A 167 -4.05 9.24 9.07
N TYR A 168 -2.80 9.65 8.97
CA TYR A 168 -2.16 10.48 9.99
C TYR A 168 -2.98 11.75 10.30
N PRO A 169 -3.09 12.19 11.57
CA PRO A 169 -2.48 11.65 12.79
C PRO A 169 -3.29 10.56 13.50
N ASP A 170 -4.50 10.24 13.03
CA ASP A 170 -5.36 9.24 13.67
C ASP A 170 -4.83 7.81 13.48
N ASP A 171 -4.14 7.55 12.36
CA ASP A 171 -3.29 6.37 12.17
C ASP A 171 -1.81 6.70 12.42
N PRO A 172 -1.20 6.21 13.51
CA PRO A 172 0.19 6.50 13.84
C PRO A 172 1.21 5.85 12.89
N TYR A 173 0.78 4.99 11.97
CA TYR A 173 1.62 4.43 10.91
C TYR A 173 1.38 5.07 9.55
N ASP A 174 0.54 6.12 9.50
CA ASP A 174 0.20 6.89 8.29
C ASP A 174 -0.29 6.02 7.12
N ARG A 175 -1.03 4.96 7.45
CA ARG A 175 -1.78 4.18 6.46
C ARG A 175 -2.98 4.99 5.99
N ILE A 176 -3.22 5.02 4.68
CA ILE A 176 -4.41 5.68 4.12
C ILE A 176 -5.55 4.67 4.07
N TRP A 177 -6.57 4.91 4.88
CA TRP A 177 -7.84 4.18 4.86
C TRP A 177 -8.81 4.89 3.93
N GLU A 178 -9.12 4.26 2.79
CA GLU A 178 -10.03 4.83 1.82
C GLU A 178 -11.47 4.82 2.34
N SER A 179 -12.15 5.96 2.26
CA SER A 179 -13.58 6.02 2.53
C SER A 179 -14.37 5.16 1.55
N ASP A 180 -15.26 4.32 2.07
CA ASP A 180 -16.20 3.57 1.23
C ASP A 180 -17.12 4.49 0.42
N SER A 181 -17.40 5.70 0.90
CA SER A 181 -18.25 6.69 0.24
C SER A 181 -17.70 7.16 -1.11
N LEU A 182 -16.36 7.21 -1.27
CA LEU A 182 -15.72 7.67 -2.52
C LEU A 182 -15.89 6.69 -3.68
N LYS A 183 -15.99 5.39 -3.39
CA LYS A 183 -16.11 4.31 -4.39
C LYS A 183 -17.36 3.45 -4.16
N ARG A 184 -18.33 3.96 -3.38
CA ARG A 184 -19.48 3.18 -2.89
C ARG A 184 -20.31 2.54 -3.99
N ALA A 185 -20.57 3.28 -5.08
CA ALA A 185 -21.33 2.78 -6.23
C ALA A 185 -20.65 1.57 -6.88
N ASN A 186 -19.33 1.42 -6.70
CA ASN A 186 -18.56 0.32 -7.24
C ASN A 186 -18.47 -0.87 -6.26
N TYR A 187 -18.58 -0.61 -4.96
CA TYR A 187 -18.33 -1.62 -3.92
C TYR A 187 -19.56 -2.26 -3.31
N LEU A 188 -20.59 -1.47 -2.96
CA LEU A 188 -21.78 -2.00 -2.29
C LEU A 188 -22.83 -2.37 -3.35
N VAL A 189 -23.12 -3.66 -3.47
CA VAL A 189 -24.08 -4.19 -4.46
C VAL A 189 -25.33 -4.69 -3.75
N ASP A 190 -26.48 -4.61 -4.43
CA ASP A 190 -27.77 -5.10 -3.91
C ASP A 190 -28.08 -4.55 -2.51
N VAL A 191 -28.02 -3.22 -2.35
CA VAL A 191 -28.21 -2.52 -1.08
C VAL A 191 -29.55 -2.95 -0.46
N ALA A 192 -29.47 -3.77 0.59
CA ALA A 192 -30.66 -4.28 1.25
C ALA A 192 -31.36 -3.16 2.02
N ALA A 193 -32.70 -3.22 2.07
CA ALA A 193 -33.48 -2.33 2.91
C ALA A 193 -33.01 -2.43 4.38
N GLY A 194 -32.78 -1.29 5.02
CA GLY A 194 -32.21 -1.24 6.38
C GLY A 194 -30.69 -1.31 6.44
N THR A 195 -29.98 -1.16 5.31
CA THR A 195 -28.55 -0.83 5.33
C THR A 195 -28.38 0.60 5.85
N GLN A 196 -27.68 0.75 6.97
CA GLN A 196 -27.47 2.03 7.65
C GLN A 196 -25.98 2.26 7.93
N ARG A 197 -25.65 3.54 7.98
CA ARG A 197 -24.36 4.11 8.36
C ARG A 197 -24.44 4.49 9.83
N ILE A 198 -23.49 4.05 10.63
CA ILE A 198 -23.48 4.30 12.08
C ILE A 198 -22.09 4.69 12.56
N SER A 199 -22.06 5.62 13.50
CA SER A 199 -20.84 6.11 14.10
C SER A 199 -20.97 6.23 15.61
N THR A 200 -19.82 6.26 16.29
CA THR A 200 -19.73 6.51 17.74
C THR A 200 -18.57 7.45 18.05
N THR A 201 -18.69 8.20 19.14
CA THR A 201 -17.59 9.00 19.69
C THR A 201 -16.78 8.27 20.75
N VAL A 202 -17.23 7.07 21.15
CA VAL A 202 -16.54 6.25 22.15
C VAL A 202 -15.25 5.69 21.56
N PRO A 203 -14.08 5.85 22.20
CA PRO A 203 -12.85 5.24 21.74
C PRO A 203 -12.95 3.71 21.68
N ILE A 204 -12.41 3.13 20.61
CA ILE A 204 -12.37 1.67 20.42
C ILE A 204 -10.99 1.16 20.86
N ASP A 205 -10.98 0.12 21.68
CA ASP A 205 -9.76 -0.59 22.02
C ASP A 205 -9.25 -1.39 20.81
N VAL A 206 -8.20 -0.86 20.19
CA VAL A 206 -7.51 -1.42 19.02
C VAL A 206 -6.15 -2.02 19.36
N ASN A 207 -5.89 -2.29 20.64
CA ASN A 207 -4.66 -2.96 21.06
C ASN A 207 -4.71 -4.46 20.74
N SER A 208 -4.60 -4.75 19.45
CA SER A 208 -4.55 -6.06 18.83
C SER A 208 -3.29 -6.16 17.94
N ASP A 209 -3.26 -7.12 17.02
CA ASP A 209 -2.09 -7.41 16.20
C ASP A 209 -1.93 -6.36 15.08
N GLU A 210 -2.96 -6.12 14.27
CA GLU A 210 -2.88 -5.24 13.08
C GLU A 210 -3.20 -3.76 13.35
N ARG A 211 -3.72 -3.48 14.55
CA ARG A 211 -3.90 -2.12 15.12
C ARG A 211 -4.48 -1.10 14.13
N PRO A 212 -5.64 -1.34 13.48
CA PRO A 212 -6.35 -0.28 12.77
C PRO A 212 -6.63 0.89 13.72
N PRO A 213 -6.67 2.13 13.24
CA PRO A 213 -6.82 3.29 14.13
C PRO A 213 -8.22 3.29 14.76
N SER A 214 -8.32 3.76 16.01
CA SER A 214 -9.61 3.84 16.71
C SER A 214 -10.63 4.65 15.91
N LYS A 215 -10.19 5.68 15.17
CA LYS A 215 -11.05 6.52 14.33
C LYS A 215 -11.76 5.73 13.23
N VAL A 216 -11.05 4.82 12.56
CA VAL A 216 -11.62 3.90 11.55
C VAL A 216 -12.59 2.92 12.20
N MET A 217 -12.29 2.47 13.41
CA MET A 217 -13.17 1.54 14.13
C MET A 217 -14.42 2.20 14.74
N GLN A 218 -14.49 3.53 14.75
CA GLN A 218 -15.64 4.29 15.26
C GLN A 218 -16.80 4.42 14.27
N THR A 219 -16.59 4.06 13.01
CA THR A 219 -17.59 4.07 11.94
C THR A 219 -17.86 2.65 11.46
N ALA A 220 -19.08 2.41 10.97
CA ALA A 220 -19.44 1.14 10.37
C ALA A 220 -20.67 1.23 9.44
N VAL A 221 -20.78 0.25 8.54
CA VAL A 221 -22.02 -0.03 7.82
C VAL A 221 -22.70 -1.26 8.44
N VAL A 222 -24.01 -1.14 8.70
CA VAL A 222 -24.85 -2.19 9.30
C VAL A 222 -25.98 -2.57 8.37
N GLY A 223 -26.23 -3.86 8.19
CA GLY A 223 -27.35 -4.38 7.40
C GLY A 223 -28.51 -4.87 8.28
N HIS A 224 -29.27 -4.00 8.95
CA HIS A 224 -30.23 -4.40 10.01
C HIS A 224 -31.19 -5.54 9.63
N ASN A 225 -31.77 -5.44 8.43
CA ASN A 225 -32.81 -6.37 7.94
C ASN A 225 -32.33 -7.25 6.78
N GLY A 226 -31.03 -7.25 6.48
CA GLY A 226 -30.48 -7.90 5.29
C GLY A 226 -29.05 -8.39 5.48
N GLY A 227 -28.39 -8.64 4.35
CA GLY A 227 -26.94 -8.86 4.32
C GLY A 227 -26.21 -7.61 3.84
N LEU A 228 -24.91 -7.58 4.05
CA LEU A 228 -24.02 -6.66 3.36
C LEU A 228 -23.39 -7.42 2.20
N ASN A 229 -23.56 -6.97 0.96
CA ASN A 229 -22.96 -7.61 -0.21
C ASN A 229 -21.98 -6.63 -0.87
N TYR A 230 -20.76 -7.10 -1.09
CA TYR A 230 -19.70 -6.30 -1.66
C TYR A 230 -19.13 -6.95 -2.92
N ARG A 231 -18.74 -6.12 -3.87
CA ARG A 231 -18.04 -6.51 -5.09
C ARG A 231 -16.88 -5.54 -5.32
N LEU A 232 -15.65 -6.04 -5.39
CA LEU A 232 -14.46 -5.24 -5.63
C LEU A 232 -13.68 -5.78 -6.82
N ASN A 233 -13.08 -4.86 -7.59
CA ASN A 233 -12.02 -5.20 -8.52
C ASN A 233 -10.69 -5.05 -7.76
N LEU A 234 -9.98 -6.15 -7.60
CA LEU A 234 -8.70 -6.21 -6.92
C LEU A 234 -7.58 -6.20 -7.95
N ASN A 235 -6.96 -5.04 -8.16
CA ASN A 235 -5.83 -4.91 -9.08
C ASN A 235 -4.71 -5.88 -8.67
N GLY A 236 -4.09 -6.51 -9.66
CA GLY A 236 -3.06 -7.53 -9.46
C GLY A 236 -3.58 -8.95 -9.21
N PHE A 237 -4.86 -9.17 -8.91
CA PHE A 237 -5.43 -10.52 -8.80
C PHE A 237 -5.87 -11.07 -10.17
N PRO A 238 -6.04 -12.40 -10.37
CA PRO A 238 -6.06 -13.48 -9.38
C PRO A 238 -4.69 -13.80 -8.77
N GLY A 239 -4.69 -14.26 -7.52
CA GLY A 239 -3.46 -14.57 -6.78
C GLY A 239 -3.71 -14.86 -5.31
N ASN A 240 -2.62 -15.10 -4.57
CA ASN A 240 -2.68 -15.23 -3.12
C ASN A 240 -2.58 -13.87 -2.45
N GLY A 241 -3.36 -13.68 -1.40
CA GLY A 241 -3.40 -12.45 -0.63
C GLY A 241 -3.41 -12.68 0.87
N TRP A 242 -3.13 -11.59 1.57
CA TRP A 242 -3.26 -11.42 3.01
C TRP A 242 -4.48 -10.54 3.23
N THR A 243 -5.45 -10.96 4.06
CA THR A 243 -6.72 -10.25 4.21
C THR A 243 -7.26 -10.28 5.63
N PHE A 244 -7.72 -9.13 6.10
CA PHE A 244 -8.30 -8.96 7.43
C PHE A 244 -9.57 -8.12 7.35
N CYS A 245 -10.61 -8.57 8.04
CA CYS A 245 -11.82 -7.78 8.27
C CYS A 245 -11.82 -7.29 9.70
N TYR A 246 -12.22 -6.04 9.91
CA TYR A 246 -12.21 -5.41 11.22
C TYR A 246 -13.64 -5.12 11.68
N PHE A 247 -13.95 -5.60 12.88
CA PHE A 247 -15.25 -5.45 13.52
C PHE A 247 -15.11 -4.85 14.91
N ALA A 248 -15.99 -3.93 15.25
CA ALA A 248 -16.23 -3.48 16.61
C ALA A 248 -17.74 -3.31 16.81
N GLU A 249 -18.27 -3.82 17.92
CA GLU A 249 -19.66 -3.57 18.27
C GLU A 249 -19.78 -2.15 18.85
N ILE A 250 -20.34 -1.25 18.05
CA ILE A 250 -20.51 0.16 18.38
C ILE A 250 -21.98 0.56 18.60
N GLU A 251 -22.94 -0.34 18.37
CA GLU A 251 -24.34 -0.14 18.78
C GLU A 251 -24.58 -0.60 20.22
N ASP A 252 -25.50 0.08 20.89
CA ASP A 252 -25.95 -0.33 22.22
C ASP A 252 -26.97 -1.46 22.16
N LEU A 253 -26.43 -2.68 22.06
CA LEU A 253 -27.23 -3.91 22.13
C LEU A 253 -27.70 -4.20 23.56
N LYS A 254 -28.98 -4.54 23.70
CA LYS A 254 -29.55 -5.09 24.95
C LYS A 254 -28.92 -6.45 25.29
N PRO A 255 -29.03 -6.94 26.54
CA PRO A 255 -28.44 -8.23 26.93
C PRO A 255 -28.94 -9.43 26.12
N ASP A 256 -30.19 -9.40 25.67
CA ASP A 256 -30.84 -10.42 24.84
C ASP A 256 -30.61 -10.21 23.33
N GLU A 257 -30.08 -9.05 22.93
CA GLU A 257 -29.74 -8.75 21.55
C GLU A 257 -28.34 -9.26 21.22
N ILE A 258 -28.29 -10.13 20.21
CA ILE A 258 -27.08 -10.75 19.71
C ILE A 258 -26.90 -10.36 18.24
N ARG A 259 -25.66 -10.07 17.86
CA ARG A 259 -25.23 -9.88 16.47
C ARG A 259 -24.35 -11.05 16.03
N LYS A 260 -24.96 -11.98 15.30
CA LYS A 260 -24.29 -13.11 14.66
C LYS A 260 -24.55 -13.11 13.16
N PHE A 261 -23.48 -13.28 12.41
CA PHE A 261 -23.52 -13.34 10.96
C PHE A 261 -22.40 -14.22 10.44
N ARG A 262 -22.57 -14.74 9.23
CA ARG A 262 -21.54 -15.51 8.54
C ARG A 262 -20.96 -14.74 7.37
N LEU A 263 -19.68 -14.95 7.11
CA LEU A 263 -19.06 -14.58 5.84
C LEU A 263 -19.55 -15.56 4.76
N VAL A 264 -19.84 -15.04 3.58
CA VAL A 264 -20.14 -15.81 2.37
C VAL A 264 -19.11 -15.38 1.34
N LEU A 265 -18.15 -16.27 1.07
CA LEU A 265 -17.08 -16.03 0.12
C LEU A 265 -17.14 -17.13 -0.97
N PRO A 266 -17.79 -16.85 -2.13
CA PRO A 266 -17.92 -17.79 -3.21
C PRO A 266 -16.57 -18.41 -3.60
N GLY A 267 -16.54 -19.73 -3.76
CA GLY A 267 -15.32 -20.47 -4.07
C GLY A 267 -14.51 -20.91 -2.84
N ASN A 268 -14.71 -20.31 -1.67
CA ASN A 268 -14.01 -20.71 -0.44
C ASN A 268 -14.99 -21.31 0.59
N LYS A 269 -15.09 -22.65 0.61
CA LYS A 269 -16.03 -23.36 1.48
C LYS A 269 -15.67 -23.25 2.96
N GLU A 270 -14.37 -23.22 3.29
CA GLU A 270 -13.91 -23.17 4.68
C GLU A 270 -14.32 -21.85 5.34
N LEU A 271 -14.09 -20.72 4.65
CA LEU A 271 -14.41 -19.40 5.18
C LEU A 271 -15.91 -19.05 5.10
N THR A 272 -16.66 -19.62 4.15
CA THR A 272 -18.10 -19.37 3.95
C THR A 272 -18.99 -19.83 5.12
N HIS A 273 -18.42 -20.56 6.08
CA HIS A 273 -19.13 -21.03 7.27
C HIS A 273 -18.63 -20.39 8.57
N LEU A 274 -17.67 -19.48 8.52
CA LEU A 274 -17.21 -18.76 9.70
C LEU A 274 -18.31 -17.84 10.21
N ILE A 275 -18.72 -18.08 11.46
CA ILE A 275 -19.70 -17.27 12.18
C ILE A 275 -18.94 -16.26 13.03
N VAL A 276 -19.27 -14.99 12.84
CA VAL A 276 -18.80 -13.88 13.65
C VAL A 276 -19.87 -13.54 14.67
N ASN A 277 -19.51 -13.58 15.95
CA ASN A 277 -20.26 -12.99 17.06
C ASN A 277 -19.40 -11.88 17.69
N VAL A 278 -19.54 -10.65 17.18
CA VAL A 278 -18.60 -9.55 17.49
C VAL A 278 -18.39 -9.35 18.99
N LYS A 279 -19.47 -9.33 19.79
CA LYS A 279 -19.40 -9.11 21.24
C LYS A 279 -18.70 -10.25 21.99
N GLU A 280 -18.93 -11.49 21.55
CA GLU A 280 -18.30 -12.68 22.16
C GLU A 280 -16.84 -12.80 21.74
N ASN A 281 -16.57 -12.62 20.44
CA ASN A 281 -15.22 -12.70 19.88
C ASN A 281 -14.30 -11.59 20.39
N ALA A 282 -14.79 -10.35 20.47
CA ALA A 282 -14.05 -9.21 21.04
C ALA A 282 -13.99 -9.25 22.58
N GLN A 283 -14.71 -10.17 23.24
CA GLN A 283 -14.85 -10.33 24.69
C GLN A 283 -15.53 -9.16 25.44
N ARG A 284 -15.61 -7.96 24.85
CA ARG A 284 -16.27 -6.77 25.42
C ARG A 284 -16.77 -5.81 24.31
N LYS A 285 -17.63 -4.87 24.68
CA LYS A 285 -18.05 -3.75 23.81
C LYS A 285 -16.85 -2.83 23.50
N TYR A 286 -16.92 -2.12 22.37
CA TYR A 286 -15.90 -1.15 21.94
C TYR A 286 -14.48 -1.72 21.91
N ARG A 287 -14.35 -2.98 21.49
CA ARG A 287 -13.07 -3.64 21.27
C ARG A 287 -13.05 -4.24 19.88
N LEU A 288 -11.89 -4.15 19.26
CA LEU A 288 -11.59 -4.72 17.96
C LEU A 288 -11.69 -6.26 17.98
N TYR A 289 -12.29 -6.80 16.93
CA TYR A 289 -12.15 -8.18 16.50
C TYR A 289 -11.71 -8.19 15.04
N GLU A 290 -10.60 -8.87 14.76
CA GLU A 290 -9.90 -8.82 13.46
C GLU A 290 -9.69 -10.20 12.84
N PRO A 291 -10.75 -10.93 12.47
CA PRO A 291 -10.59 -12.19 11.76
C PRO A 291 -9.97 -11.95 10.39
N GLY A 292 -8.94 -12.73 10.07
CA GLY A 292 -8.25 -12.67 8.80
C GLY A 292 -7.66 -14.00 8.35
N SER A 293 -7.08 -13.99 7.16
CA SER A 293 -6.25 -15.06 6.64
C SER A 293 -4.95 -14.46 6.14
N TYR A 294 -3.84 -15.03 6.62
CA TYR A 294 -2.50 -14.70 6.14
C TYR A 294 -2.25 -15.24 4.73
N ASN A 295 -3.05 -16.18 4.23
CA ASN A 295 -2.90 -16.71 2.88
C ASN A 295 -4.25 -17.17 2.32
N ILE A 296 -4.75 -16.48 1.32
CA ILE A 296 -5.99 -16.82 0.63
C ILE A 296 -5.89 -16.56 -0.87
N SER A 297 -6.38 -17.49 -1.68
CA SER A 297 -6.54 -17.25 -3.12
C SER A 297 -7.79 -16.44 -3.40
N LEU A 298 -7.64 -15.27 -4.04
CA LEU A 298 -8.74 -14.38 -4.41
C LEU A 298 -8.79 -14.17 -5.93
N PRO A 299 -9.99 -13.96 -6.50
CA PRO A 299 -10.16 -13.58 -7.90
C PRO A 299 -9.93 -12.07 -8.11
N PHE A 300 -9.75 -11.65 -9.38
CA PHE A 300 -9.76 -10.23 -9.75
C PHE A 300 -11.06 -9.53 -9.32
N VAL A 301 -12.22 -10.13 -9.63
CA VAL A 301 -13.51 -9.62 -9.16
C VAL A 301 -13.89 -10.37 -7.89
N LEU A 302 -13.55 -9.79 -6.74
CA LEU A 302 -13.93 -10.31 -5.44
C LEU A 302 -15.39 -9.99 -5.16
N SER A 303 -16.21 -11.00 -4.89
CA SER A 303 -17.55 -10.82 -4.36
C SER A 303 -17.67 -11.52 -3.02
N PHE A 304 -18.20 -10.85 -2.00
CA PHE A 304 -18.45 -11.47 -0.70
C PHE A 304 -19.68 -10.87 -0.04
N ALA A 305 -20.24 -11.57 0.94
CA ALA A 305 -21.35 -11.05 1.70
C ALA A 305 -21.27 -11.44 3.17
N PHE A 306 -21.78 -10.58 4.03
CA PHE A 306 -22.09 -10.93 5.42
C PHE A 306 -23.59 -11.16 5.54
N LYS A 307 -23.98 -12.35 6.03
CA LYS A 307 -25.39 -12.72 6.16
C LYS A 307 -25.72 -13.06 7.61
N LYS A 308 -26.77 -12.42 8.13
CA LYS A 308 -27.36 -12.70 9.43
C LYS A 308 -27.64 -14.20 9.62
N THR A 309 -27.30 -14.76 10.78
CA THR A 309 -27.67 -16.14 11.15
C THR A 309 -29.08 -16.19 11.74
N ASN A 310 -29.70 -17.38 11.74
CA ASN A 310 -31.08 -17.56 12.23
C ASN A 310 -31.24 -17.27 13.73
N ASP A 311 -30.17 -17.46 14.52
CA ASP A 311 -30.13 -17.19 15.96
C ASP A 311 -29.73 -15.75 16.31
N SER A 312 -29.48 -14.90 15.30
CA SER A 312 -29.13 -13.50 15.51
C SER A 312 -30.37 -12.62 15.61
N SER A 313 -30.35 -11.65 16.51
CA SER A 313 -31.37 -10.59 16.56
C SER A 313 -31.03 -9.42 15.64
N LYS A 314 -29.73 -9.12 15.44
CA LYS A 314 -29.22 -7.99 14.66
C LYS A 314 -28.57 -8.46 13.35
N GLY A 315 -28.51 -7.56 12.37
CA GLY A 315 -27.82 -7.80 11.09
C GLY A 315 -26.30 -7.66 11.18
N PRO A 316 -25.57 -8.00 10.12
CA PRO A 316 -24.11 -7.82 10.07
C PRO A 316 -23.68 -6.36 10.25
N ILE A 317 -22.47 -6.17 10.76
CA ILE A 317 -21.75 -4.90 10.89
C ILE A 317 -20.38 -5.06 10.23
N LEU A 318 -19.84 -4.02 9.61
CA LEU A 318 -18.47 -3.99 9.08
C LEU A 318 -17.90 -2.59 9.28
N ASN A 319 -16.75 -2.50 9.97
CA ASN A 319 -16.08 -1.23 10.24
C ASN A 319 -15.01 -0.94 9.18
N ALA A 320 -14.15 -1.93 8.90
CA ALA A 320 -13.09 -1.79 7.93
C ALA A 320 -12.61 -3.14 7.39
N PHE A 321 -11.81 -3.13 6.32
CA PHE A 321 -11.01 -4.28 5.93
C PHE A 321 -9.73 -3.88 5.21
N GLU A 322 -8.79 -4.83 5.15
CA GLU A 322 -7.57 -4.76 4.36
C GLU A 322 -7.39 -6.01 3.49
N ILE A 323 -6.85 -5.79 2.29
CA ILE A 323 -6.47 -6.81 1.32
C ILE A 323 -5.14 -6.40 0.70
N TYR A 324 -4.17 -7.28 0.85
CA TYR A 324 -2.88 -7.22 0.19
C TYR A 324 -2.69 -8.41 -0.74
N LYS A 325 -1.98 -8.19 -1.83
CA LYS A 325 -1.49 -9.26 -2.69
C LYS A 325 -0.05 -9.61 -2.31
N TYR A 326 0.27 -10.89 -2.30
CA TYR A 326 1.66 -11.33 -2.22
C TYR A 326 2.39 -11.16 -3.54
N MET A 327 3.54 -10.49 -3.46
CA MET A 327 4.44 -10.24 -4.57
C MET A 327 5.76 -10.95 -4.30
N GLU A 328 6.12 -11.89 -5.18
CA GLU A 328 7.34 -12.69 -5.06
C GLU A 328 8.57 -11.81 -5.19
N ILE A 329 9.50 -11.88 -4.24
CA ILE A 329 10.74 -11.11 -4.24
C ILE A 329 11.67 -11.63 -5.35
N ASN A 330 12.15 -10.72 -6.20
CA ASN A 330 13.31 -10.97 -7.03
C ASN A 330 14.56 -10.60 -6.23
N TYR A 331 15.45 -11.56 -6.04
CA TYR A 331 16.67 -11.37 -5.25
C TYR A 331 17.74 -10.51 -5.92
N GLY A 332 17.50 -10.03 -7.14
CA GLY A 332 18.46 -9.20 -7.86
C GLY A 332 19.65 -10.00 -8.35
N SER A 333 20.67 -9.29 -8.79
CA SER A 333 21.95 -9.85 -9.20
C SER A 333 22.71 -10.49 -8.04
N LEU A 334 23.50 -11.53 -8.34
CA LEU A 334 24.35 -12.18 -7.34
C LEU A 334 25.50 -11.27 -6.86
N ASP A 335 25.86 -10.26 -7.67
CA ASP A 335 26.93 -9.32 -7.38
C ASP A 335 26.44 -8.07 -6.62
N ALA A 336 25.14 -7.94 -6.34
CA ALA A 336 24.53 -6.73 -5.76
C ALA A 336 25.25 -6.23 -4.50
N LEU A 337 25.44 -7.10 -3.51
CA LEU A 337 26.08 -6.75 -2.23
C LEU A 337 27.56 -6.35 -2.41
N THR A 338 28.28 -7.04 -3.31
CA THR A 338 29.68 -6.73 -3.62
C THR A 338 29.79 -5.36 -4.29
N MET A 339 28.89 -5.09 -5.23
CA MET A 339 28.86 -3.83 -5.96
C MET A 339 28.43 -2.66 -5.09
N GLU A 340 27.43 -2.86 -4.21
CA GLU A 340 27.04 -1.88 -3.20
C GLU A 340 28.24 -1.49 -2.31
N SER A 341 28.99 -2.49 -1.81
CA SER A 341 30.21 -2.23 -1.04
C SER A 341 31.27 -1.49 -1.87
N PHE A 342 31.46 -1.86 -3.14
CA PHE A 342 32.41 -1.19 -4.02
C PHE A 342 32.06 0.29 -4.25
N VAL A 343 30.83 0.60 -4.66
CA VAL A 343 30.40 1.99 -4.95
C VAL A 343 30.38 2.87 -3.70
N SER A 344 30.18 2.29 -2.50
CA SER A 344 30.23 3.04 -1.24
C SER A 344 31.56 3.75 -0.97
N HIS A 345 32.66 3.31 -1.61
CA HIS A 345 33.97 3.98 -1.51
C HIS A 345 34.07 5.24 -2.38
N TYR A 346 33.09 5.48 -3.25
CA TYR A 346 33.08 6.57 -4.24
C TYR A 346 31.80 7.44 -4.15
N PRO A 347 31.39 7.94 -2.97
CA PRO A 347 30.08 8.59 -2.79
C PRO A 347 29.91 9.90 -3.58
N LYS A 348 31.01 10.51 -4.02
CA LYS A 348 31.01 11.76 -4.82
C LYS A 348 31.00 11.52 -6.32
N GLU A 349 31.20 10.29 -6.76
CA GLU A 349 31.27 9.97 -8.17
C GLU A 349 29.87 9.74 -8.73
N VAL A 350 29.55 10.42 -9.83
CA VAL A 350 28.23 10.34 -10.48
C VAL A 350 27.89 8.89 -10.82
N TRP A 351 28.78 8.16 -11.50
CA TRP A 351 28.56 6.75 -11.88
C TRP A 351 28.28 5.81 -10.69
N ALA A 352 28.73 6.15 -9.47
CA ALA A 352 28.51 5.37 -8.25
C ALA A 352 27.13 5.64 -7.62
N GLN A 353 26.40 6.64 -8.09
CA GLN A 353 25.09 7.07 -7.59
C GLN A 353 23.90 6.50 -8.38
N GLU A 354 24.13 5.58 -9.33
CA GLU A 354 23.02 4.96 -10.09
C GLU A 354 22.07 4.13 -9.22
N GLY A 355 22.56 3.61 -8.08
CA GLY A 355 21.76 2.99 -7.02
C GLY A 355 21.04 1.69 -7.42
N GLY A 356 20.39 1.06 -6.45
CA GLY A 356 19.68 -0.21 -6.64
C GLY A 356 20.58 -1.39 -7.05
N ASP A 357 19.97 -2.42 -7.61
CA ASP A 357 20.68 -3.62 -8.09
C ASP A 357 21.56 -3.28 -9.30
N PRO A 358 22.81 -3.75 -9.45
CA PRO A 358 23.66 -3.38 -10.59
C PRO A 358 23.19 -3.89 -11.96
N CYS A 359 22.31 -4.89 -12.01
CA CYS A 359 21.83 -5.49 -13.26
C CYS A 359 20.34 -5.25 -13.53
N LEU A 360 19.53 -5.18 -12.48
CA LEU A 360 18.08 -5.07 -12.56
C LEU A 360 17.59 -3.66 -12.19
N PRO A 361 16.44 -3.26 -12.75
CA PRO A 361 15.84 -3.85 -13.95
C PRO A 361 16.59 -3.63 -15.25
N THR A 362 17.41 -2.60 -15.27
CA THR A 362 18.35 -2.32 -16.35
C THR A 362 19.74 -2.23 -15.74
N PRO A 363 20.80 -2.71 -16.41
CA PRO A 363 22.15 -2.62 -15.87
C PRO A 363 22.58 -1.18 -15.60
N TRP A 364 23.44 -0.97 -14.61
CA TRP A 364 24.14 0.30 -14.48
C TRP A 364 24.89 0.64 -15.77
N SER A 365 24.99 1.93 -16.08
CA SER A 365 25.51 2.40 -17.38
C SER A 365 26.93 1.92 -17.71
N TRP A 366 27.70 1.55 -16.69
CA TRP A 366 29.08 1.10 -16.77
C TRP A 366 29.28 -0.40 -16.44
N VAL A 367 28.18 -1.14 -16.23
CA VAL A 367 28.18 -2.58 -15.92
C VAL A 367 27.57 -3.37 -17.07
N GLN A 368 28.12 -4.55 -17.34
CA GLN A 368 27.53 -5.53 -18.27
C GLN A 368 27.08 -6.75 -17.47
N CYS A 369 25.82 -7.13 -17.66
CA CYS A 369 25.23 -8.29 -17.01
C CYS A 369 24.82 -9.33 -18.04
N ASN A 370 24.84 -10.59 -17.62
CA ASN A 370 24.31 -11.70 -18.41
C ASN A 370 22.77 -11.69 -18.46
N SER A 371 22.20 -12.59 -19.25
CA SER A 371 20.74 -12.68 -19.48
C SER A 371 20.02 -13.67 -18.54
N ASP A 372 20.67 -14.10 -17.45
CA ASP A 372 20.09 -15.06 -16.50
C ASP A 372 18.96 -14.44 -15.66
N PRO A 373 18.00 -15.26 -15.16
CA PRO A 373 16.93 -14.79 -14.27
C PRO A 373 17.46 -14.11 -12.99
N GLN A 374 18.61 -14.59 -12.51
CA GLN A 374 19.37 -13.96 -11.44
C GLN A 374 20.72 -13.50 -12.05
N PRO A 375 20.81 -12.26 -12.54
CA PRO A 375 21.93 -11.87 -13.38
C PRO A 375 23.25 -11.76 -12.61
N GLN A 376 24.35 -11.93 -13.32
CA GLN A 376 25.71 -11.75 -12.85
C GLN A 376 26.45 -10.74 -13.73
N ILE A 377 27.42 -10.06 -13.14
CA ILE A 377 28.32 -9.16 -13.85
C ILE A 377 29.30 -9.99 -14.68
N GLY A 378 29.21 -9.85 -15.99
CA GLY A 378 29.96 -10.65 -16.94
C GLY A 378 29.38 -10.54 -18.34
N LYS A 379 30.17 -10.93 -19.34
CA LYS A 379 29.68 -11.00 -20.72
C LYS A 379 28.96 -12.33 -20.95
N ASP A 380 27.78 -12.28 -21.55
CA ASP A 380 27.18 -13.46 -22.18
C ASP A 380 28.18 -14.03 -23.21
N ASN A 381 28.49 -15.32 -23.11
CA ASN A 381 29.30 -16.00 -24.12
C ASN A 381 28.49 -16.39 -25.37
N ASP A 382 27.16 -16.18 -25.40
CA ASP A 382 26.34 -16.35 -26.61
C ASP A 382 25.00 -15.58 -26.50
N PRO A 383 24.47 -15.01 -27.60
CA PRO A 383 23.18 -14.35 -27.60
C PRO A 383 22.03 -15.37 -27.55
N VAL A 384 21.37 -15.49 -26.40
CA VAL A 384 20.11 -16.25 -26.29
C VAL A 384 18.99 -15.46 -27.00
N PRO A 385 18.18 -16.09 -27.87
CA PRO A 385 17.07 -15.41 -28.54
C PRO A 385 16.05 -14.87 -27.52
N ARG A 386 15.57 -13.64 -27.74
CA ARG A 386 14.42 -13.06 -27.03
C ARG A 386 13.16 -13.91 -27.31
N GLU A 387 12.93 -14.95 -26.53
CA GLU A 387 11.56 -15.36 -26.24
C GLU A 387 11.02 -14.42 -25.16
N GLU A 388 9.86 -13.82 -25.43
CA GLU A 388 9.05 -13.07 -24.46
C GLU A 388 8.63 -14.00 -23.31
N LYS A 389 9.55 -14.32 -22.41
CA LYS A 389 9.20 -14.79 -21.08
C LYS A 389 8.80 -13.56 -20.28
N ARG A 390 7.49 -13.34 -20.13
CA ARG A 390 6.92 -12.55 -19.03
C ARG A 390 7.31 -13.21 -17.70
N LEU A 391 8.55 -13.00 -17.28
CA LEU A 391 9.00 -13.18 -15.92
C LEU A 391 8.57 -11.94 -15.15
N GLN A 392 7.85 -12.14 -14.04
CA GLN A 392 7.44 -11.07 -13.13
C GLN A 392 8.71 -10.44 -12.53
N LEU A 393 9.17 -9.39 -13.20
CA LEU A 393 10.20 -8.49 -12.74
C LEU A 393 9.70 -7.77 -11.49
N LEU A 394 10.48 -7.78 -10.40
CA LEU A 394 10.42 -6.71 -9.41
C LEU A 394 11.01 -5.47 -10.04
N ILE A 395 10.13 -4.77 -10.73
CA ILE A 395 10.14 -3.33 -10.83
C ILE A 395 8.76 -3.00 -10.31
N TRP A 396 8.64 -1.93 -9.52
CA TRP A 396 7.44 -1.14 -9.63
C TRP A 396 7.40 -0.54 -11.05
N CYS A 397 7.18 -1.38 -12.08
CA CYS A 397 6.85 -0.91 -13.41
C CYS A 397 5.38 -0.56 -13.33
N LEU A 398 5.16 0.69 -13.01
CA LEU A 398 3.86 1.31 -13.06
C LEU A 398 3.51 1.46 -14.54
N GLU A 399 2.67 0.55 -15.02
CA GLU A 399 2.08 0.67 -16.35
C GLU A 399 1.27 1.97 -16.49
N ASP A 400 0.95 2.67 -15.39
CA ASP A 400 0.12 3.88 -15.36
C ASP A 400 0.90 5.21 -15.43
N ALA A 401 2.24 5.21 -15.43
CA ALA A 401 3.03 6.43 -15.60
C ALA A 401 3.21 6.78 -17.09
N GLN A 402 2.10 7.10 -17.77
CA GLN A 402 2.12 7.52 -19.18
C GLN A 402 1.92 9.03 -19.26
N VAL A 403 2.78 9.73 -19.99
CA VAL A 403 2.49 11.08 -20.52
C VAL A 403 2.92 11.11 -21.98
N GLU A 404 1.94 11.22 -22.89
CA GLU A 404 2.21 11.68 -24.25
C GLU A 404 2.56 13.17 -24.19
N LYS A 405 3.82 13.52 -24.46
CA LYS A 405 4.15 14.88 -24.91
C LYS A 405 3.46 15.07 -26.26
N THR A 406 2.46 15.96 -26.31
CA THR A 406 2.03 16.59 -27.58
C THR A 406 2.39 18.06 -27.57
#